data_AF-A0A5B7ARC2-F1
#
_entry.id   AF-A0A5B7ARC2-F1
#
_cell.length_a   1.000
_cell.length_b   1.000
_cell.length_c   1.000
_cell.angle_alpha   90.00
_cell.angle_beta   90.00
_cell.angle_gamma   90.00
#
_symmetry.space_group_name_H-M   'P 1'
#
loop_
_entity.id
_entity.type
_entity.pdbx_description
1 polymer ?
#
loop_
_entity_poly.entity_id
_entity_poly.type
_entity_poly.pdbx_seq_one_letter_code
_entity_poly.pdbx_strand_id
1 'polypeptide(L)'
;SGMVTSIVAIVRKLLGSVKSSTGRAEVNVEIVFPVSSDSVTRTSTSSSLGLSLSQAGEFMNVPVIPGVASGEGCSIHGGCASCPYMKMNSLSSLLKVCHHLPDEKHSLSAYEAERFSLRTPHGKLIADVGCEPILYMRHFQATKELPEKLINQILHPCDNGRSMSFS
;
A
#
# COMPACT_ATOMS: atom_id res chain seq x y z
N SER A 1 -4.99 -19.03 2.12
CA SER A 1 -5.28 -18.72 3.53
C SER A 1 -5.02 -17.24 3.73
N GLY A 2 -6.03 -16.44 4.09
CA GLY A 2 -5.92 -14.98 4.17
C GLY A 2 -5.48 -14.46 5.55
N MET A 3 -5.20 -13.15 5.64
CA MET A 3 -4.86 -12.46 6.88
C MET A 3 -5.91 -12.69 7.99
N VAL A 4 -7.19 -12.66 7.61
CA VAL A 4 -8.34 -12.90 8.49
C VAL A 4 -8.29 -14.30 9.12
N THR A 5 -8.08 -15.34 8.29
CA THR A 5 -7.99 -16.73 8.75
C THR A 5 -6.83 -16.93 9.72
N SER A 6 -5.71 -16.25 9.48
CA SER A 6 -4.50 -16.37 10.30
C SER A 6 -4.66 -15.68 11.66
N ILE A 7 -5.21 -14.46 11.68
CA ILE A 7 -5.46 -13.72 12.93
C ILE A 7 -6.45 -14.48 13.81
N VAL A 8 -7.57 -14.97 13.25
CA VAL A 8 -8.54 -15.70 14.07
C VAL A 8 -7.97 -17.03 14.56
N ALA A 9 -7.23 -17.77 13.74
CA ALA A 9 -6.58 -19.00 14.18
C ALA A 9 -5.61 -18.75 15.36
N ILE A 10 -4.84 -17.66 15.31
CA ILE A 10 -3.92 -17.28 16.38
C ILE A 10 -4.67 -16.87 17.64
N VAL A 11 -5.71 -16.02 17.54
CA VAL A 11 -6.52 -15.58 18.68
C VAL A 11 -7.20 -16.78 19.34
N ARG A 12 -7.81 -17.68 18.55
CA ARG A 12 -8.41 -18.92 19.07
C ARG A 12 -7.38 -19.81 19.76
N LYS A 13 -6.19 -19.96 19.18
CA LYS A 13 -5.10 -20.72 19.79
C LYS A 13 -4.65 -20.09 21.11
N LEU A 14 -4.52 -18.76 21.16
CA LEU A 14 -4.12 -18.04 22.36
C LEU A 14 -5.15 -18.21 23.49
N LEU A 15 -6.44 -18.04 23.18
CA LEU A 15 -7.53 -18.15 24.15
C LEU A 15 -7.79 -19.60 24.56
N GLY A 16 -7.70 -20.56 23.62
CA GLY A 16 -7.90 -21.98 23.88
C GLY A 16 -6.72 -22.69 24.55
N SER A 17 -5.50 -22.14 24.43
CA SER A 17 -4.31 -22.67 25.12
C SER A 17 -4.31 -22.36 26.62
N VAL A 18 -5.17 -21.47 27.10
CA VAL A 18 -5.30 -21.19 28.53
C VAL A 18 -6.22 -22.24 29.15
N LYS A 19 -5.63 -23.36 29.60
CA LYS A 19 -6.38 -24.46 30.24
C LYS A 19 -7.22 -23.94 31.41
N SER A 20 -8.48 -24.36 31.40
CA SER A 20 -9.51 -24.06 32.40
C SER A 20 -9.07 -24.45 33.82
N SER A 21 -8.57 -23.48 34.58
CA SER A 21 -8.51 -23.56 36.04
C SER A 21 -9.76 -22.84 36.57
N THR A 22 -10.75 -23.63 36.98
CA THR A 22 -11.87 -23.32 37.89
C THR A 22 -12.28 -21.85 38.00
N GLY A 23 -13.37 -21.47 37.31
CA GLY A 23 -14.16 -20.27 37.62
C GLY A 23 -13.95 -19.04 36.72
N ARG A 24 -13.61 -19.21 35.43
CA ARG A 24 -13.36 -18.07 34.54
C ARG A 24 -14.61 -17.63 33.77
N ALA A 25 -14.79 -16.32 33.68
CA ALA A 25 -15.82 -15.68 32.86
C ALA A 25 -15.69 -16.05 31.38
N GLU A 26 -16.82 -16.25 30.72
CA GLU A 26 -16.92 -16.43 29.27
C GLU A 26 -16.35 -15.19 28.57
N VAL A 27 -15.24 -15.35 27.84
CA VAL A 27 -14.58 -14.24 27.13
C VAL A 27 -15.08 -14.22 25.69
N ASN A 28 -15.92 -13.24 25.38
CA ASN A 28 -16.31 -12.95 24.01
C ASN A 28 -15.32 -11.94 23.38
N VAL A 29 -14.86 -12.22 22.16
CA VAL A 29 -13.90 -11.39 21.44
C VAL A 29 -14.46 -11.04 20.08
N GLU A 30 -14.67 -9.76 19.85
CA GLU A 30 -15.03 -9.20 18.56
C GLU A 30 -13.76 -8.73 17.83
N ILE A 31 -13.57 -9.17 16.58
CA ILE A 31 -12.46 -8.74 15.73
C ILE A 31 -13.05 -7.93 14.58
N VAL A 32 -12.85 -6.62 14.62
CA VAL A 32 -13.33 -5.69 13.59
C VAL A 32 -12.21 -5.45 12.58
N PHE A 33 -12.46 -5.80 11.31
CA PHE A 33 -11.58 -5.49 10.20
C PHE A 33 -12.13 -4.29 9.42
N PRO A 34 -11.54 -3.08 9.52
CA PRO A 34 -11.95 -1.96 8.70
C PRO A 34 -11.52 -2.20 7.26
N VAL A 35 -12.49 -2.45 6.38
CA VAL A 35 -12.26 -2.67 4.95
C VAL A 35 -13.21 -1.83 4.13
N SER A 36 -12.77 -1.45 2.93
CA SER A 36 -13.68 -0.87 1.93
C SER A 36 -14.78 -1.87 1.59
N SER A 37 -16.00 -1.39 1.37
CA SER A 37 -17.15 -2.19 0.91
C SER A 37 -16.84 -3.03 -0.32
N ASP A 38 -15.97 -2.53 -1.20
CA ASP A 38 -15.57 -3.19 -2.45
C ASP A 38 -14.54 -4.30 -2.21
N SER A 39 -14.00 -4.39 -0.99
CA SER A 39 -12.99 -5.36 -0.55
C SER A 39 -13.60 -6.40 0.39
N VAL A 40 -14.85 -6.79 0.12
CA VAL A 40 -15.61 -7.76 0.90
C VAL A 40 -16.06 -8.90 -0.01
N THR A 41 -15.61 -10.12 0.26
CA THR A 41 -15.98 -11.31 -0.50
C THR A 41 -17.07 -12.09 0.22
N ARG A 42 -18.15 -12.43 -0.48
CA ARG A 42 -19.18 -13.33 0.03
C ARG A 42 -18.78 -14.77 -0.31
N THR A 43 -18.70 -15.62 0.70
CA THR A 43 -18.52 -17.06 0.50
C THR A 43 -19.88 -17.68 0.20
N SER A 44 -20.01 -18.38 -0.92
CA SER A 44 -21.21 -19.16 -1.23
C SER A 44 -21.31 -20.34 -0.27
N THR A 45 -22.39 -20.39 0.51
CA THR A 45 -22.74 -21.49 1.41
C THR A 45 -23.25 -22.70 0.61
N SER A 46 -22.43 -23.25 -0.30
CA SER A 46 -22.79 -24.45 -1.05
C SER A 46 -21.58 -25.12 -1.69
N SER A 47 -20.96 -26.05 -0.99
CA SER A 47 -20.83 -27.45 -1.45
C SER A 47 -19.85 -28.23 -0.59
N SER A 48 -20.36 -29.37 -0.13
CA SER A 48 -19.62 -30.54 0.32
C SER A 48 -18.48 -30.91 -0.64
N LEU A 49 -17.25 -30.61 -0.28
CA LEU A 49 -16.07 -31.29 -0.80
C LEU A 49 -15.27 -31.78 0.40
N GLY A 50 -15.28 -33.10 0.58
CA GLY A 50 -14.73 -33.83 1.72
C GLY A 50 -13.21 -33.71 1.84
N LEU A 51 -12.74 -32.56 2.31
CA LEU A 51 -11.41 -32.42 2.87
C LEU A 51 -11.55 -32.36 4.39
N SER A 52 -11.15 -33.45 5.04
CA SER A 52 -10.96 -33.51 6.49
C SER A 52 -9.83 -32.54 6.87
N LEU A 53 -10.17 -31.27 7.10
CA LEU A 53 -9.33 -30.29 7.78
C LEU A 53 -9.92 -30.06 9.17
N SER A 54 -9.58 -30.98 10.08
CA SER A 54 -10.03 -31.09 11.47
C SER A 54 -9.65 -29.92 12.40
N GLN A 55 -9.37 -28.72 11.87
CA GLN A 55 -9.18 -27.52 12.70
C GLN A 55 -9.53 -26.19 12.00
N ALA A 56 -9.87 -26.20 10.70
CA ALA A 56 -10.25 -25.01 9.93
C ALA A 56 -11.76 -24.93 9.61
N GLY A 57 -12.52 -25.98 9.92
CA GLY A 57 -13.91 -26.19 9.46
C GLY A 57 -14.96 -25.24 10.02
N GLU A 58 -14.68 -24.51 11.10
CA GLU A 58 -15.66 -23.59 11.69
C GLU A 58 -15.54 -22.16 11.13
N PHE A 59 -14.39 -21.82 10.54
CA PHE A 59 -14.15 -20.49 9.96
C PHE A 59 -14.72 -20.32 8.55
N MET A 60 -15.09 -21.42 7.89
CA MET A 60 -15.73 -21.42 6.57
C MET A 60 -17.22 -21.10 6.60
N ASN A 61 -17.84 -21.02 7.79
CA ASN A 61 -19.25 -20.66 7.93
C ASN A 61 -19.48 -19.16 8.11
N VAL A 62 -18.43 -18.33 7.98
CA VAL A 62 -18.55 -16.87 7.97
C VAL A 62 -19.02 -16.46 6.57
N PRO A 63 -20.21 -15.87 6.40
CA PRO A 63 -20.80 -15.56 5.09
C PRO A 63 -20.05 -14.46 4.33
N VAL A 64 -19.13 -13.77 5.00
CA VAL A 64 -18.45 -12.57 4.53
C VAL A 64 -17.01 -12.59 5.02
N ILE A 65 -16.06 -12.53 4.09
CA ILE A 65 -14.63 -12.47 4.39
C ILE A 65 -14.06 -11.16 3.82
N PRO A 66 -13.43 -10.33 4.67
CA PRO A 66 -12.64 -9.19 4.20
C PRO A 66 -11.53 -9.62 3.22
N GLY A 67 -11.51 -9.02 2.03
CA GLY A 67 -10.64 -9.34 0.91
C GLY A 67 -11.40 -9.30 -0.43
N VAL A 68 -10.68 -9.08 -1.53
CA VAL A 68 -11.24 -9.12 -2.90
C VAL A 68 -11.37 -10.56 -3.40
N ALA A 69 -12.46 -10.88 -4.11
CA ALA A 69 -12.77 -12.25 -4.55
C ALA A 69 -11.84 -12.78 -5.66
N SER A 70 -11.13 -11.88 -6.35
CA SER A 70 -10.49 -12.17 -7.64
C SER A 70 -8.98 -11.84 -7.70
N GLY A 71 -8.28 -11.81 -6.57
CA GLY A 71 -6.82 -11.64 -6.60
C GLY A 71 -6.33 -10.26 -7.06
N GLU A 72 -7.20 -9.24 -7.05
CA GLU A 72 -6.87 -7.85 -7.40
C GLU A 72 -6.01 -7.10 -6.35
N GLY A 73 -5.36 -7.83 -5.46
CA GLY A 73 -4.32 -7.29 -4.59
C GLY A 73 -2.94 -7.47 -5.23
N CYS A 74 -1.96 -6.64 -4.86
CA CYS A 74 -0.57 -6.80 -5.30
C CYS A 74 0.11 -8.11 -4.82
N SER A 75 -0.64 -9.00 -4.16
CA SER A 75 -0.17 -10.29 -3.65
C SER A 75 -1.34 -11.26 -3.46
N ILE A 76 -1.06 -12.57 -3.54
CA ILE A 76 -1.94 -13.67 -3.14
C ILE A 76 -2.39 -13.60 -1.65
N HIS A 77 -1.72 -12.76 -0.85
CA HIS A 77 -2.10 -12.44 0.52
C HIS A 77 -3.15 -11.32 0.62
N GLY A 78 -3.58 -10.76 -0.53
CA GLY A 78 -4.78 -9.94 -0.71
C GLY A 78 -5.02 -8.94 0.42
N GLY A 79 -4.19 -7.90 0.50
CA GLY A 79 -4.47 -6.79 1.41
C GLY A 79 -5.79 -6.13 1.03
N CYS A 80 -6.70 -6.01 1.99
CA CYS A 80 -7.92 -5.20 1.88
C CYS A 80 -7.65 -3.69 2.00
N ALA A 81 -6.38 -3.31 2.22
CA ALA A 81 -5.92 -1.94 2.22
C ALA A 81 -5.84 -1.42 0.78
N SER A 82 -6.87 -0.67 0.39
CA SER A 82 -6.92 0.04 -0.87
C SER A 82 -6.47 1.49 -0.66
N CYS A 83 -5.45 1.95 -1.39
CA CYS A 83 -5.13 3.37 -1.48
C CYS A 83 -6.05 4.04 -2.51
N PRO A 84 -6.95 4.98 -2.13
CA PRO A 84 -7.85 5.63 -3.09
C PRO A 84 -7.09 6.30 -4.24
N TYR A 85 -5.92 6.88 -3.95
CA TYR A 85 -5.09 7.53 -4.96
C TYR A 85 -4.57 6.56 -6.03
N MET A 86 -4.27 5.31 -5.67
CA MET A 86 -3.84 4.29 -6.63
C MET A 86 -5.02 3.76 -7.48
N LYS A 87 -6.26 3.88 -6.99
CA LYS A 87 -7.48 3.51 -7.72
C LYS A 87 -8.07 4.62 -8.59
N MET A 88 -7.50 5.83 -8.58
CA MET A 88 -7.96 6.92 -9.44
C MET A 88 -7.73 6.64 -10.93
N ASN A 89 -6.77 5.76 -11.27
CA ASN A 89 -6.52 5.34 -12.64
C ASN A 89 -7.45 4.18 -13.02
N SER A 90 -8.26 4.38 -14.05
CA SER A 90 -9.14 3.35 -14.61
C SER A 90 -8.75 3.02 -16.05
N LEU A 91 -9.09 1.82 -16.52
CA LEU A 91 -8.86 1.41 -17.92
C LEU A 91 -9.53 2.36 -18.91
N SER A 92 -10.76 2.79 -18.63
CA SER A 92 -11.48 3.73 -19.49
C SER A 92 -10.82 5.10 -19.53
N SER A 93 -10.27 5.59 -18.41
CA SER A 93 -9.47 6.82 -18.37
C SER A 93 -8.21 6.70 -19.23
N LEU A 94 -7.51 5.56 -19.17
CA LEU A 94 -6.32 5.31 -19.99
C LEU A 94 -6.66 5.30 -21.49
N LEU A 95 -7.70 4.56 -21.89
CA LEU A 95 -8.12 4.47 -23.28
C LEU A 95 -8.50 5.84 -23.86
N LYS A 96 -9.19 6.68 -23.07
CA LYS A 96 -9.49 8.07 -23.46
C LYS A 96 -8.22 8.84 -23.80
N VAL A 97 -7.17 8.77 -22.98
CA VAL A 97 -5.89 9.45 -23.26
C VAL A 97 -5.23 8.87 -24.50
N CYS A 98 -5.20 7.53 -24.65
CA CYS A 98 -4.58 6.86 -25.79
C CYS A 98 -5.22 7.24 -27.14
N HIS A 99 -6.55 7.45 -27.18
CA HIS A 99 -7.24 7.85 -28.41
C HIS A 99 -6.83 9.23 -28.93
N HIS A 100 -6.16 10.05 -28.13
CA HIS A 100 -5.69 11.39 -28.52
C HIS A 100 -4.23 11.39 -29.04
N LEU A 101 -3.56 10.23 -29.07
CA LEU A 101 -2.20 10.06 -29.59
C LEU A 101 -2.23 9.50 -31.03
N PRO A 102 -1.31 9.89 -31.93
CA PRO A 102 -0.15 10.78 -31.74
C PRO A 102 -0.37 12.24 -32.18
N ASP A 103 -1.49 12.57 -32.82
CA ASP A 103 -1.57 13.75 -33.70
C ASP A 103 -2.04 15.07 -33.06
N GLU A 104 -2.60 15.05 -31.85
CA GLU A 104 -3.14 16.27 -31.23
C GLU A 104 -2.33 16.72 -30.01
N LYS A 105 -1.18 17.37 -30.25
CA LYS A 105 -0.32 17.93 -29.17
C LYS A 105 -1.07 18.78 -28.13
N HIS A 106 -2.16 19.44 -28.52
CA HIS A 106 -2.94 20.30 -27.64
C HIS A 106 -4.05 19.57 -26.86
N SER A 107 -4.51 18.39 -27.31
CA SER A 107 -5.58 17.66 -26.63
C SER A 107 -5.14 17.06 -25.29
N LEU A 108 -3.84 16.77 -25.15
CA LEU A 108 -3.26 16.24 -23.91
C LEU A 108 -3.07 17.29 -22.82
N SER A 109 -3.09 18.58 -23.16
CA SER A 109 -2.96 19.66 -22.17
C SER A 109 -4.08 19.63 -21.12
N ALA A 110 -5.28 19.19 -21.51
CA ALA A 110 -6.42 19.03 -20.62
C ALA A 110 -6.23 17.90 -19.59
N TYR A 111 -5.29 16.98 -19.81
CA TYR A 111 -4.98 15.87 -18.92
C TYR A 111 -3.71 16.14 -18.08
N GLU A 112 -3.06 17.30 -18.23
CA GLU A 112 -1.88 17.65 -17.45
C GLU A 112 -2.27 17.88 -15.98
N ALA A 113 -1.57 17.22 -15.06
CA ALA A 113 -1.79 17.41 -13.64
C ALA A 113 -1.35 18.83 -13.23
N GLU A 114 -2.18 19.49 -12.41
CA GLU A 114 -1.87 20.81 -11.88
C GLU A 114 -0.56 20.77 -11.07
N ARG A 115 0.35 21.69 -11.38
CA ARG A 115 1.62 21.82 -10.67
C ARG A 115 1.49 22.90 -9.60
N PHE A 116 1.57 22.50 -8.33
CA PHE A 116 1.58 23.44 -7.20
C PHE A 116 2.70 24.47 -7.28
N SER A 117 3.87 24.08 -7.80
CA SER A 117 5.02 24.96 -8.02
C SER A 117 5.95 24.35 -9.07
N LEU A 118 6.66 25.19 -9.82
CA LEU A 118 7.71 24.75 -10.76
C LEU A 118 9.11 24.81 -10.12
N ARG A 119 9.28 25.70 -9.14
CA ARG A 119 10.56 25.98 -8.50
C ARG A 119 10.44 25.83 -6.98
N THR A 120 11.54 25.44 -6.36
CA THR A 120 11.74 25.49 -4.92
C THR A 120 11.79 26.94 -4.44
N PRO A 121 11.64 27.21 -3.12
CA PRO A 121 11.81 28.55 -2.56
C PRO A 121 13.14 29.23 -2.91
N HIS A 122 14.18 28.44 -3.21
CA HIS A 122 15.51 28.90 -3.59
C HIS A 122 15.71 29.01 -5.12
N GLY A 123 14.64 28.96 -5.92
CA GLY A 123 14.67 29.21 -7.36
C GLY A 123 15.10 28.03 -8.24
N LYS A 124 15.55 26.90 -7.68
CA LYS A 124 15.84 25.67 -8.44
C LYS A 124 14.56 24.97 -8.91
N LEU A 125 14.57 24.33 -10.07
CA LEU A 125 13.43 23.51 -10.52
C LEU A 125 13.21 22.32 -9.57
N ILE A 126 11.95 22.03 -9.26
CA ILE A 126 11.60 20.91 -8.36
C ILE A 126 12.01 19.57 -8.97
N ALA A 127 11.88 19.42 -10.30
CA ALA A 127 12.32 18.23 -11.02
C ALA A 127 13.81 17.97 -10.83
N ASP A 128 14.67 18.99 -10.99
CA ASP A 128 16.13 18.82 -10.85
C ASP A 128 16.51 18.40 -9.43
N VAL A 129 15.91 19.04 -8.42
CA VAL A 129 16.16 18.73 -7.01
C VAL A 129 15.64 17.35 -6.63
N GLY A 130 14.49 16.93 -7.17
CA GLY A 130 13.91 15.60 -6.93
C GLY A 130 14.62 14.47 -7.67
N CYS A 131 15.18 14.73 -8.85
CA CYS A 131 15.88 13.72 -9.65
C CYS A 131 17.25 13.35 -9.06
N GLU A 132 17.96 14.30 -8.47
CA GLU A 132 19.30 14.08 -7.89
C GLU A 132 19.36 12.88 -6.90
N PRO A 133 18.51 12.79 -5.87
CA PRO A 133 18.52 11.63 -4.96
C PRO A 133 18.11 10.31 -5.63
N ILE A 134 17.24 10.34 -6.64
CA ILE A 134 16.86 9.14 -7.41
C ILE A 134 18.08 8.61 -8.17
N LEU A 135 18.86 9.49 -8.78
CA LEU A 135 20.09 9.12 -9.49
C LEU A 135 21.15 8.57 -8.53
N TYR A 136 21.30 9.16 -7.34
CA TYR A 136 22.18 8.63 -6.30
C TYR A 136 21.76 7.23 -5.84
N MET A 137 20.46 7.01 -5.62
CA MET A 137 19.93 5.68 -5.29
C MET A 137 20.24 4.67 -6.39
N ARG A 138 20.01 5.03 -7.66
CA ARG A 138 20.31 4.15 -8.81
C ARG A 138 21.80 3.84 -8.92
N HIS A 139 22.65 4.84 -8.71
CA HIS A 139 24.10 4.64 -8.70
C HIS A 139 24.48 3.65 -7.60
N PHE A 140 24.05 3.87 -6.37
CA PHE A 140 24.31 2.96 -5.25
C PHE A 140 23.78 1.54 -5.50
N GLN A 141 22.59 1.40 -6.09
CA GLN A 141 22.06 0.07 -6.43
C GLN A 141 22.97 -0.69 -7.40
N ALA A 142 23.60 0.02 -8.35
CA ALA A 142 24.48 -0.54 -9.36
C ALA A 142 25.92 -0.77 -8.86
N THR A 143 26.51 0.19 -8.16
CA THR A 143 27.94 0.17 -7.76
C THR A 143 28.16 -0.30 -6.33
N LYS A 144 27.10 -0.28 -5.49
CA LYS A 144 27.17 -0.47 -4.03
C LYS A 144 28.00 0.59 -3.30
N GLU A 145 28.32 1.69 -3.96
CA GLU A 145 29.07 2.81 -3.42
C GLU A 145 28.25 4.09 -3.53
N LEU A 146 28.37 4.97 -2.52
CA LEU A 146 27.71 6.27 -2.57
C LEU A 146 28.55 7.23 -3.42
N PRO A 147 27.94 8.01 -4.33
CA PRO A 147 28.66 9.01 -5.10
C PRO A 147 29.40 10.00 -4.20
N GLU A 148 30.66 10.31 -4.51
CA GLU A 148 31.48 11.26 -3.74
C GLU A 148 30.78 12.61 -3.57
N LYS A 149 30.08 13.08 -4.61
CA LYS A 149 29.30 14.32 -4.56
C LYS A 149 28.26 14.31 -3.43
N LEU A 150 27.56 13.19 -3.24
CA LEU A 150 26.58 13.03 -2.16
C LEU A 150 27.28 12.98 -0.80
N ILE A 151 28.39 12.23 -0.71
CA ILE A 151 29.19 12.14 0.54
C ILE A 151 29.64 13.54 0.96
N ASN A 152 30.21 14.31 0.04
CA ASN A 152 30.65 15.68 0.29
C ASN A 152 29.50 16.60 0.71
N GLN A 153 28.31 16.47 0.09
CA GLN A 153 27.13 17.23 0.49
C GLN A 153 26.66 16.92 1.92
N ILE A 154 26.79 15.66 2.36
CA ILE A 154 26.38 15.23 3.71
C ILE A 154 27.43 15.66 4.75
N LEU A 155 28.71 15.43 4.47
CA LEU A 155 29.82 15.72 5.40
C LEU A 155 30.16 17.21 5.47
N HIS A 156 29.93 17.94 4.38
CA HIS A 156 30.09 19.37 4.30
C HIS A 156 28.78 19.99 3.82
N PRO A 157 27.76 20.10 4.69
CA PRO A 157 26.58 20.87 4.38
C PRO A 157 27.03 22.33 4.21
N CYS A 158 27.28 22.72 2.97
CA CYS A 158 27.58 24.10 2.64
C CYS A 158 26.30 24.89 2.93
N ASP A 159 26.42 25.86 3.84
CA ASP A 159 25.33 26.68 4.37
C ASP A 159 24.81 27.60 3.26
N ASN A 160 24.06 27.02 2.33
CA ASN A 160 23.45 27.74 1.22
C ASN A 160 22.24 28.52 1.73
N GLY A 161 22.50 29.58 2.51
CA GLY A 161 21.55 30.69 2.64
C GLY A 161 21.30 31.31 4.02
N ARG A 162 22.12 31.08 5.07
CA ARG A 162 21.93 31.79 6.36
C ARG A 162 23.19 32.48 6.87
N SER A 163 23.36 33.75 6.48
CA SER A 163 23.88 34.73 7.44
C SER A 163 22.73 35.07 8.37
N MET A 164 22.62 34.36 9.50
CA MET A 164 21.85 34.87 10.64
C MET A 164 22.75 35.87 11.35
N SER A 165 22.59 37.16 10.99
CA SER A 165 23.02 38.22 11.88
C SER A 165 22.06 38.23 13.07
N PHE A 166 22.57 37.85 14.24
CA PHE A 166 21.93 38.22 15.49
C PHE A 166 22.31 39.68 15.77
N SER A 167 21.32 40.56 15.80
CA SER A 167 21.37 41.88 16.42
C SER A 167 20.07 42.08 17.18
#